data_AF-A0A1G8HP50-F1
#
_entry.id   AF-A0A1G8HP50-F1
#
_cell.length_a   1.000
_cell.length_b   1.000
_cell.length_c   1.000
_cell.angle_alpha   90.00
_cell.angle_beta   90.00
_cell.angle_gamma   90.00
#
_symmetry.space_group_name_H-M   'P 1'
#
loop_
_entity.id
_entity.type
_entity.pdbx_description
1 polymer ?
#
loop_
_entity_poly.entity_id
_entity_poly.type
_entity_poly.pdbx_seq_one_letter_code
_entity_poly.pdbx_strand_id
1 'polypeptide(L)' 'MFHTADVYIEELKSLEHFGSDHFPIYAKFFINKKTAKQEHLTENLKDGEQEIVQEIIKEGINEKSDNRT' A
#
# COMPACT_ATOMS: atom_id res chain seq x y z
N MET A 1 7.12 1.48 3.42
CA MET A 1 5.90 2.30 3.32
C MET A 1 4.86 1.43 2.61
N PHE A 2 3.81 0.99 3.30
CA PHE A 2 2.76 0.17 2.68
C PHE A 2 1.87 1.07 1.82
N HIS A 3 1.97 0.98 0.50
CA HIS A 3 0.95 1.48 -0.41
C HIS A 3 -0.05 0.34 -0.68
N THR A 4 -1.33 0.57 -0.43
CA THR A 4 -2.39 -0.32 -0.94
C THR A 4 -3.40 0.55 -1.67
N ALA A 5 -3.79 0.12 -2.87
CA ALA A 5 -4.83 0.78 -3.65
C ALA A 5 -6.21 0.67 -2.96
N ASP A 6 -6.33 -0.21 -1.97
CA ASP A 6 -7.60 -0.55 -1.33
C ASP A 6 -7.93 0.36 -0.13
N VAL A 7 -6.96 1.09 0.41
CA VAL A 7 -7.17 1.99 1.56
C VAL A 7 -7.13 3.44 1.10
N TYR A 8 -8.26 4.12 1.22
CA TYR A 8 -8.38 5.54 0.88
C TYR A 8 -8.52 6.40 2.12
N ILE A 9 -7.56 7.30 2.31
CA ILE A 9 -7.56 8.26 3.41
C ILE A 9 -8.53 9.40 3.07
N GLU A 10 -9.60 9.53 3.85
CA GLU A 10 -10.54 10.66 3.79
C GLU A 10 -10.02 11.85 4.59
N GLU A 11 -9.40 11.61 5.75
CA GLU A 11 -8.87 12.66 6.62
C GLU A 11 -7.61 12.15 7.33
N LEU A 12 -6.57 12.97 7.37
CA LEU A 12 -5.34 12.72 8.13
C LEU A 12 -4.90 14.02 8.78
N LYS A 13 -4.82 14.05 10.11
CA LYS A 13 -4.39 15.23 10.87
C LYS A 13 -3.72 14.87 12.19
N SER A 14 -2.89 15.79 12.68
CA SER A 14 -2.40 15.73 14.05
C SER A 14 -3.44 16.28 15.02
N LEU A 15 -3.60 15.63 16.17
CA LEU A 15 -4.44 16.11 17.27
C LEU A 15 -3.62 16.91 18.27
N GLU A 16 -4.31 17.59 19.19
CA GLU A 16 -3.67 18.33 20.26
C GLU A 16 -2.81 17.41 21.15
N HIS A 17 -1.77 18.01 21.72
CA HIS A 17 -0.83 17.31 22.59
C HIS A 17 -1.54 16.84 23.87
N PHE A 18 -1.39 15.56 24.19
CA PHE A 18 -1.88 14.94 25.42
C PHE A 18 -0.68 14.32 26.16
N GLY A 19 0.02 15.11 26.98
CA GLY A 19 1.00 14.61 27.96
C GLY A 19 2.10 13.64 27.47
N SER A 20 2.34 13.55 26.17
CA SER A 20 3.26 12.63 25.50
C SER A 20 4.14 13.44 24.56
N ASP A 21 5.40 13.08 24.49
CA ASP A 21 6.40 13.66 23.59
C ASP A 21 6.06 13.56 22.08
N HIS A 22 4.99 12.83 21.71
CA HIS A 22 4.51 12.69 20.33
C HIS A 22 3.08 13.21 20.15
N PHE A 23 2.82 13.85 19.01
CA PHE A 23 1.47 14.26 18.63
C PHE A 23 0.63 13.03 18.21
N PRO A 24 -0.57 12.84 18.77
CA PRO A 24 -1.48 11.81 18.29
C PRO A 24 -1.89 12.10 16.84
N ILE A 25 -1.95 11.06 16.01
CA ILE A 25 -2.39 11.17 14.62
C ILE A 25 -3.81 10.60 14.50
N TYR A 26 -4.71 11.40 13.93
CA TYR A 26 -6.05 10.99 13.54
C TYR A 26 -6.07 10.63 12.06
N ALA A 27 -6.60 9.45 11.74
CA ALA A 27 -6.85 9.01 10.37
C ALA A 27 -8.28 8.50 10.23
N LYS A 28 -9.00 9.01 9.23
CA LYS A 28 -10.28 8.49 8.75
C LYS A 28 -10.07 7.96 7.35
N PHE A 29 -10.45 6.72 7.11
CA PHE A 29 -10.24 6.07 5.83
C PHE A 29 -11.36 5.08 5.50
N PHE A 30 -11.44 4.70 4.23
CA PHE A 30 -12.29 3.64 3.75
C PHE A 30 -11.44 2.50 3.20
N ILE A 31 -11.96 1.28 3.28
CA ILE A 31 -11.38 0.10 2.65
C ILE A 31 -12.28 -0.28 1.47
N ASN A 32 -11.70 -0.64 0.32
CA ASN A 32 -12.39 -1.16 -0.87
C ASN A 32 -13.45 -0.23 -1.46
N LYS A 33 -13.29 1.09 -1.36
CA LYS A 33 -14.21 2.05 -1.98
C LYS A 33 -13.82 2.28 -3.44
N LYS A 34 -14.29 1.43 -4.36
CA LYS A 34 -14.22 1.70 -5.81
C LYS A 34 -15.02 2.96 -6.12
N THR A 35 -14.35 4.10 -6.26
CA THR A 35 -14.97 5.38 -6.60
C THR A 35 -14.44 5.82 -7.95
N ALA A 36 -15.32 6.25 -8.87
CA ALA A 36 -14.92 6.72 -10.20
C ALA A 36 -13.85 7.82 -10.17
N LYS A 37 -13.80 8.63 -9.10
CA LYS A 37 -12.76 9.65 -8.88
C LYS A 37 -11.33 9.11 -8.78
N GLN A 38 -11.16 7.84 -8.37
CA GLN A 38 -9.87 7.21 -8.12
C GLN A 38 -9.51 6.11 -9.11
N GLU A 39 -10.41 5.75 -10.03
CA GLU A 39 -10.15 4.71 -11.03
C GLU A 39 -8.90 5.03 -11.87
N HIS A 40 -8.62 6.32 -12.09
CA HIS A 40 -7.40 6.78 -12.76
C HIS A 40 -6.10 6.61 -11.95
N LEU A 41 -6.18 6.49 -10.62
CA LEU A 41 -5.02 6.26 -9.75
C LEU A 41 -4.66 4.77 -9.66
N THR A 42 -5.57 3.89 -10.09
CA THR A 42 -5.31 2.46 -10.16
C THR A 42 -4.55 2.17 -11.45
N GLU A 43 -3.22 2.05 -11.36
CA GLU A 43 -2.41 1.56 -12.47
C GLU A 43 -2.70 0.07 -12.69
N ASN A 44 -3.21 -0.25 -13.88
CA ASN A 44 -3.34 -1.63 -14.33
C ASN A 44 -2.08 -2.00 -15.10
N LEU A 45 -1.59 -3.22 -14.87
CA LEU A 45 -0.48 -3.78 -15.66
C LEU A 45 -0.87 -3.79 -17.14
N LYS A 46 0.02 -3.31 -18.00
CA LYS A 46 -0.15 -3.39 -19.45
C LYS A 46 -0.04 -4.84 -19.90
N ASP A 47 -0.57 -5.14 -21.07
CA ASP A 47 -0.39 -6.45 -21.72
C ASP A 47 1.10 -6.81 -21.78
N GLY A 48 1.46 -8.00 -21.29
CA GLY A 48 2.84 -8.51 -21.17
C GLY A 48 3.56 -8.16 -19.86
N GLU A 49 3.17 -7.10 -19.13
CA GLU A 49 3.80 -6.78 -17.83
C GLU A 49 3.41 -7.79 -16.75
N GLN A 50 2.22 -8.39 -16.85
CA GLN A 50 1.76 -9.41 -15.91
C GLN A 50 2.69 -10.63 -15.89
N GLU A 51 3.16 -11.07 -17.05
CA GLU A 51 4.03 -12.26 -17.18
C GLU A 51 5.38 -12.00 -16.51
N ILE A 52 5.97 -10.82 -16.76
CA ILE A 52 7.23 -10.37 -16.16
C ILE A 52 7.10 -10.28 -14.64
N VAL A 53 6.01 -9.69 -14.14
CA VAL A 53 5.75 -9.59 -12.69
C VAL A 53 5.63 -10.97 -12.05
N GLN A 54 4.92 -11.92 -12.68
CA GLN A 54 4.80 -13.28 -12.17
C GLN A 54 6.14 -14.03 -12.17
N GLU A 55 6.98 -13.80 -13.18
CA GLU A 55 8.33 -14.37 -13.24
C GLU A 55 9.20 -13.88 -12.07
N ILE A 56 9.23 -12.57 -11.82
CA ILE A 56 9.98 -11.97 -10.71
C ILE A 56 9.49 -12.49 -9.35
N ILE A 57 8.17 -12.59 -9.14
CA ILE A 57 7.59 -13.15 -7.92
C ILE A 57 8.03 -14.60 -7.73
N LYS A 58 7.97 -15.40 -8.81
CA LYS A 58 8.36 -16.80 -8.78
C LYS A 58 9.85 -16.96 -8.48
N GLU A 59 10.71 -16.14 -9.07
CA GLU A 59 12.14 -16.14 -8.77
C GLU A 59 12.41 -15.80 -7.29
N GLY A 60 11.80 -14.75 -6.76
CA GLY A 60 11.96 -14.35 -5.35
C GLY A 60 11.44 -15.40 -4.35
N ILE A 61 10.38 -16.15 -4.69
CA ILE A 61 9.90 -17.28 -3.87
C ILE A 61 10.89 -18.44 -3.89
N ASN A 62 11.48 -18.73 -5.05
CA ASN A 62 12.43 -19.84 -5.22
C ASN A 62 13.87 -19.46 -4.85
N GLU A 63 14.14 -18.19 -4.55
CA GLU A 63 15.43 -17.70 -4.11
C GLU A 63 15.83 -18.40 -2.81
N LYS A 64 16.92 -19.18 -2.88
CA LYS A 64 17.56 -19.75 -1.69
C LYS A 64 18.60 -18.77 -1.18
N SER A 65 18.42 -18.30 0.04
CA SER A 65 19.38 -17.42 0.73
C SER A 65 20.02 -18.18 1.88
N ASP A 66 21.35 -18.20 1.92
CA ASP A 66 22.13 -18.78 3.04
C ASP A 66 22.00 -17.96 4.35
N ASN A 67 21.39 -16.77 4.29
CA ASN A 67 21.20 -15.85 5.42
C ASN A 67 19.80 -15.93 6.07
N ARG A 68 18.98 -16.92 5.69
CA ARG A 68 17.62 -17.13 6.23
C ARG A 68 17.53 -18.32 7.21
N THR A 69 18.66 -18.72 7.79
CA THR A 69 18.77 -19.82 8.79
C THR A 69 18.34 -19.39 10.19
#